data_AF-A0A7C1WJA1-F1
#
_entry.id   AF-A0A7C1WJA1-F1
#
_cell.length_a   1.000
_cell.length_b   1.000
_cell.length_c   1.000
_cell.angle_alpha   90.00
_cell.angle_beta   90.00
_cell.angle_gamma   90.00
#
_symmetry.space_group_name_H-M   'P 1'
#
loop_
_entity.id
_entity.type
_entity.pdbx_description
1 polymer ?
#
loop_
_entity_poly.entity_id
_entity_poly.type
_entity_poly.pdbx_seq_one_letter_code
_entity_poly.pdbx_strand_id
1 'polypeptide(L)'
;TACPVFWADSRYLGPAAIVQAHRFLFDSRDQGAEERLPVLSAHGGVWKCRTVFNCTDACPQGIDVTGAIAEVKKLLLFRKL
;
A
#
# COMPACT_ATOMS: atom_id res chain seq x y z
N THR A 1 -7.97 1.97 13.10
CA THR A 1 -6.70 1.80 12.35
C THR A 1 -5.63 1.30 13.31
N ALA A 2 -4.91 0.22 12.99
CA ALA A 2 -3.95 -0.45 13.88
C ALA A 2 -2.47 -0.05 13.66
N CYS A 3 -2.18 0.75 12.63
CA CYS A 3 -0.82 1.04 12.21
C CYS A 3 -0.23 2.25 12.96
N PRO A 4 0.85 2.09 13.75
CA PRO A 4 1.47 3.20 14.49
C PRO A 4 2.07 4.28 13.59
N VAL A 5 2.54 3.92 12.38
CA VAL A 5 3.04 4.90 11.41
C VAL A 5 1.93 5.85 10.98
N PHE A 6 0.70 5.33 10.82
CA PHE A 6 -0.45 6.14 10.42
C PHE A 6 -0.90 7.09 11.54
N TRP A 7 -0.74 6.68 12.81
CA TRP A 7 -1.00 7.57 13.96
C TRP A 7 0.05 8.67 14.06
N ALA A 8 1.31 8.37 13.72
CA ALA A 8 2.45 9.27 13.90
C ALA A 8 2.66 10.26 12.74
N ASP A 9 2.30 9.91 11.50
CA ASP A 9 2.48 10.75 10.32
C ASP A 9 1.19 10.83 9.51
N SER A 10 0.48 11.96 9.62
CA SER A 10 -0.79 12.21 8.91
C SER A 10 -0.65 12.25 7.38
N ARG A 11 0.59 12.33 6.85
CA ARG A 11 0.85 12.27 5.41
C ARG A 11 0.93 10.85 4.88
N TYR A 12 0.99 9.83 5.74
CA TYR A 12 0.98 8.45 5.30
C TYR A 12 -0.41 8.08 4.77
N LEU A 13 -0.51 7.63 3.52
CA LEU A 13 -1.77 7.17 2.90
C LEU A 13 -2.49 6.11 3.74
N GLY A 14 -1.71 5.28 4.44
CA GLY A 14 -2.23 4.26 5.34
C GLY A 14 -2.48 2.90 4.66
N PRO A 15 -2.60 1.83 5.46
CA PRO A 15 -2.68 0.48 4.94
C PRO A 15 -3.91 0.21 4.06
N ALA A 16 -5.08 0.69 4.49
CA ALA A 16 -6.35 0.43 3.78
C ALA A 16 -6.38 1.08 2.39
N ALA A 17 -5.88 2.32 2.26
CA ALA A 17 -5.79 3.00 0.97
C ALA A 17 -4.82 2.27 0.01
N ILE A 18 -3.70 1.77 0.52
CA ILE A 18 -2.74 1.02 -0.30
C ILE A 18 -3.32 -0.33 -0.73
N VAL A 19 -4.05 -1.05 0.12
CA VAL A 19 -4.76 -2.28 -0.26
C VAL A 19 -5.80 -2.01 -1.34
N GLN A 20 -6.55 -0.92 -1.22
CA GLN A 20 -7.52 -0.54 -2.24
C GLN A 20 -6.84 -0.23 -3.58
N ALA A 21 -5.68 0.43 -3.56
CA ALA A 21 -4.91 0.71 -4.76
C ALA A 21 -4.28 -0.57 -5.35
N HIS A 22 -3.78 -1.46 -4.50
CA HIS A 22 -3.28 -2.79 -4.87
C HIS A 22 -4.34 -3.55 -5.68
N ARG A 23 -5.60 -3.60 -5.21
CA ARG A 23 -6.70 -4.25 -5.95
C ARG A 23 -6.77 -3.80 -7.41
N PHE A 24 -6.62 -2.51 -7.68
CA PHE A 24 -6.67 -1.98 -9.06
C PHE A 24 -5.36 -2.19 -9.83
N LEU A 25 -4.22 -2.06 -9.17
CA LEU A 25 -2.91 -2.25 -9.81
C LEU A 25 -2.69 -3.69 -10.33
N PHE A 26 -3.37 -4.66 -9.72
CA PHE A 26 -3.29 -6.08 -10.08
C PHE A 26 -4.57 -6.58 -10.78
N ASP A 27 -5.48 -5.69 -11.17
CA ASP A 27 -6.66 -6.01 -11.99
C ASP A 27 -6.33 -5.77 -13.48
N SER A 28 -6.36 -6.82 -14.30
CA SER A 28 -6.03 -6.73 -15.74
C SER A 28 -6.97 -5.85 -16.55
N ARG A 29 -8.14 -5.49 -16.00
CA ARG A 29 -9.12 -4.61 -16.64
C ARG A 29 -8.82 -3.12 -16.36
N ASP A 30 -8.00 -2.82 -15.36
CA ASP A 30 -7.72 -1.45 -14.95
C ASP A 30 -6.66 -0.80 -15.86
N GLN A 31 -6.93 0.44 -16.28
CA GLN A 31 -6.04 1.25 -17.12
C GLN A 31 -5.45 2.47 -16.40
N GLY A 32 -5.72 2.64 -15.10
CA GLY A 32 -5.32 3.81 -14.32
C GLY A 32 -4.05 3.59 -13.50
N ALA A 33 -3.20 2.63 -13.87
CA ALA A 33 -1.98 2.34 -13.12
C ALA A 33 -1.01 3.53 -13.12
N GLU A 34 -0.86 4.21 -14.26
CA GLU A 34 0.02 5.38 -14.42
C GLU A 34 -0.43 6.59 -13.57
N GLU A 35 -1.71 6.66 -13.20
CA GLU A 35 -2.23 7.69 -12.29
C GLU A 35 -1.99 7.33 -10.81
N ARG A 36 -2.12 6.04 -10.47
CA ARG A 36 -2.01 5.57 -9.06
C ARG A 36 -0.57 5.44 -8.59
N LEU A 37 0.34 4.99 -9.45
CA LEU A 37 1.72 4.72 -9.04
C LEU A 37 2.48 5.97 -8.56
N PRO A 38 2.38 7.15 -9.19
CA PRO A 38 2.99 8.38 -8.66
C PRO A 38 2.54 8.69 -7.24
N VAL A 39 1.23 8.58 -6.96
CA VAL A 39 0.66 8.80 -5.62
C VAL A 39 1.21 7.81 -4.60
N LEU A 40 1.28 6.53 -4.96
CA LEU A 40 1.81 5.46 -4.10
C LEU A 40 3.32 5.55 -3.90
N SER A 41 4.06 6.08 -4.87
CA SER A 41 5.51 6.27 -4.83
C SER A 41 5.96 7.51 -4.08
N ALA A 42 5.03 8.45 -3.81
CA ALA A 42 5.34 9.69 -3.10
C ALA A 42 5.86 9.44 -1.68
N HIS A 43 6.44 10.45 -1.07
CA HIS A 43 6.99 10.36 0.30
C HIS A 43 5.95 9.93 1.36
N GLY A 44 4.67 10.26 1.14
CA GLY A 44 3.54 9.81 1.97
C GLY A 44 2.96 8.45 1.59
N GLY A 45 3.50 7.79 0.56
CA GLY A 45 2.99 6.54 0.02
C GLY A 45 3.55 5.29 0.71
N VAL A 46 3.81 4.25 -0.08
CA VAL A 46 4.16 2.91 0.44
C VAL A 46 5.46 2.88 1.25
N TRP A 47 6.36 3.83 1.02
CA TRP A 47 7.69 3.88 1.64
C TRP A 47 7.66 4.17 3.15
N LYS A 48 6.56 4.73 3.64
CA LYS A 48 6.35 4.96 5.08
C LYS A 48 6.07 3.68 5.86
N CYS A 49 5.55 2.64 5.20
CA CYS A 49 5.28 1.37 5.85
C CYS A 49 6.57 0.76 6.43
N ARG A 50 6.60 0.58 7.74
CA ARG A 50 7.72 -0.02 8.52
C ARG A 50 7.55 -1.51 8.77
N THR A 51 6.64 -2.18 8.06
CA THR A 51 6.47 -3.64 8.12
C THR A 51 6.24 -4.15 9.55
N VAL A 52 5.36 -3.48 10.29
CA VAL A 52 5.04 -3.78 11.71
C VAL A 52 3.90 -4.80 11.88
N PHE A 53 3.29 -5.24 10.78
CA PHE A 53 2.24 -6.28 10.71
C PHE A 53 0.92 -6.06 11.46
N ASN A 54 0.80 -5.06 12.35
CA ASN A 54 -0.45 -4.76 13.08
C ASN A 54 -1.71 -4.69 12.19
N CYS A 55 -1.58 -4.21 10.95
CA CYS A 55 -2.70 -4.10 10.02
C CYS A 55 -3.18 -5.45 9.46
N THR A 56 -2.28 -6.43 9.31
CA THR A 56 -2.64 -7.79 8.92
C THR A 56 -3.37 -8.46 10.10
N ASP A 57 -2.79 -8.41 11.30
CA ASP A 57 -3.37 -9.03 12.50
C ASP A 57 -4.74 -8.46 12.87
N ALA A 58 -4.92 -7.14 12.70
CA ALA A 58 -6.17 -6.47 13.01
C ALA A 58 -7.23 -6.58 11.90
N CYS A 59 -6.93 -7.20 10.75
CA CYS A 59 -7.87 -7.24 9.63
C CYS A 59 -9.00 -8.26 9.88
N PRO A 60 -10.26 -7.84 10.06
CA PRO A 60 -11.36 -8.77 10.33
C PRO A 60 -11.74 -9.62 9.12
N GLN A 61 -11.20 -9.32 7.94
CA GLN A 61 -11.44 -10.05 6.69
C GLN A 61 -10.29 -11.01 6.34
N GLY A 62 -9.26 -11.12 7.19
CA GLY A 62 -8.12 -12.00 6.95
C GLY A 62 -7.27 -11.60 5.74
N ILE A 63 -7.31 -10.33 5.33
CA ILE A 63 -6.47 -9.83 4.23
C ILE A 63 -5.03 -9.74 4.71
N ASP A 64 -4.08 -10.28 3.95
CA ASP A 64 -2.66 -10.01 4.16
C ASP A 64 -2.31 -8.58 3.70
N VAL A 65 -2.64 -7.61 4.54
CA VAL A 65 -2.45 -6.18 4.27
C VAL A 65 -0.97 -5.84 4.08
N THR A 66 -0.10 -6.40 4.93
CA THR A 66 1.35 -6.15 4.83
C THR A 66 1.93 -6.77 3.55
N GLY A 67 1.47 -7.97 3.18
CA GLY A 67 1.79 -8.61 1.91
C GLY A 67 1.40 -7.76 0.71
N ALA A 68 0.15 -7.26 0.66
CA ALA A 68 -0.31 -6.38 -0.42
C ALA A 68 0.54 -5.10 -0.53
N ILE A 69 0.89 -4.47 0.59
CA ILE A 69 1.79 -3.30 0.59
C ILE A 69 3.18 -3.68 0.04
N ALA A 70 3.70 -4.86 0.39
CA ALA A 70 4.98 -5.34 -0.10
C ALA A 70 4.95 -5.61 -1.62
N GLU A 71 3.86 -6.13 -2.16
CA GLU A 71 3.69 -6.31 -3.61
C GLU A 71 3.66 -4.97 -4.35
N VAL A 72 3.00 -3.94 -3.81
CA VAL A 72 3.06 -2.60 -4.41
C VAL A 72 4.48 -2.02 -4.32
N LYS A 73 5.22 -2.23 -3.22
CA LYS A 73 6.64 -1.83 -3.13
C LYS A 73 7.48 -2.53 -4.19
N LYS A 74 7.32 -3.85 -4.36
CA LYS A 74 8.02 -4.63 -5.40
C LYS A 74 7.68 -4.11 -6.79
N LEU A 75 6.39 -3.86 -7.07
CA LEU A 75 5.95 -3.28 -8.33
C LEU A 75 6.67 -1.93 -8.58
N LEU A 76 6.72 -1.04 -7.60
CA LEU A 76 7.42 0.25 -7.75
C LEU A 76 8.94 0.14 -7.90
N LEU A 77 9.57 -0.86 -7.27
CA LEU A 77 11.01 -1.11 -7.39
C LEU A 77 11.39 -1.73 -8.74
N PHE A 78 10.58 -2.67 -9.23
CA PHE A 78 10.94 -3.51 -10.39
C PHE A 78 10.21 -3.13 -11.68
N ARG A 79 9.19 -2.25 -11.64
CA ARG A 79 8.55 -1.68 -12.83
C ARG A 79 9.42 -0.65 -13.56
N LYS A 80 10.61 -0.33 -13.04
CA LYS A 80 11.62 0.50 -13.71
C LYS A 80 12.94 -0.25 -13.87
N LEU A 81 13.08 -0.98 -14.98
CA LEU A 81 13.83 -0.50 -16.15
C LEU A 81 12.98 -0.74 -17.39
#